data_AF-A0A673UWJ2-F1
#
_entry.id   AF-A0A673UWJ2-F1
#
_cell.length_a   1.000
_cell.length_b   1.000
_cell.length_c   1.000
_cell.angle_alpha   90.00
_cell.angle_beta   90.00
_cell.angle_gamma   90.00
#
_symmetry.space_group_name_H-M   'P 1'
#
loop_
_entity.id
_entity.type
_entity.pdbx_description
1 polymer ?
#
loop_
_entity_poly.entity_id
_entity_poly.type
_entity_poly.pdbx_seq_one_letter_code
_entity_poly.pdbx_strand_id
1 'polypeptide(L)'
;TRRLNTIMAESPGLIAICLLGYLLSADCTVFLDHEDAMKILSRPKRYNSGKLEEFVQGNLERECMEEKCSFEEAREVFENTEKTTEFWKQYVDGDQCESNPCLNGGICKDGINSYECWCQIGFEGKNCELDVTCNIKNGRCKQFCKLDAGNKVVCSCTTGYYLAEDQKSCEPAVPFPCGRVSVPHISTHTRSEIFYSTTDYENATEAENNSDNATQPFNDLTRIVGGKTAQPGQFPWQVVLNGKVDAFCGGSIINEKWVVTAAHCIHPDVKITVVAGDHNIEEKEHTEQKRNVIRTILHHSYNATVNKYSHDIALLELDEPLTLNSYVTPICIADREYTNTFLKFGSGYVSGWGRVFNRGRPATVLQYLKVPLVDRATCLRSTKFTIYNNMFCAGFHEGGKDSCQGDSGGPHVTEVEGINFLTGIISWGEECAMKGKYGIYTKVSRYVNWIKEKTKPT
;
A
#
# COMPACT_ATOMS: atom_id res chain seq x y z
N THR A 1 -62.77 -88.78 9.72
CA THR A 1 -61.98 -89.66 10.61
C THR A 1 -60.52 -89.25 10.52
N ARG A 2 -59.87 -88.99 11.67
CA ARG A 2 -58.41 -88.99 11.94
C ARG A 2 -57.42 -88.30 10.95
N ARG A 3 -56.98 -87.09 11.33
CA ARG A 3 -55.63 -86.70 11.84
C ARG A 3 -54.35 -87.44 11.38
N LEU A 4 -53.27 -86.62 11.26
CA LEU A 4 -51.82 -86.84 11.48
C LEU A 4 -51.03 -87.46 10.28
N ASN A 5 -49.79 -87.10 9.90
CA ASN A 5 -48.77 -86.14 10.36
C ASN A 5 -47.52 -86.19 9.40
N THR A 6 -46.74 -85.09 9.28
CA THR A 6 -45.24 -84.98 9.16
C THR A 6 -44.47 -85.66 7.98
N ILE A 7 -43.32 -85.24 7.42
CA ILE A 7 -42.20 -84.30 7.72
C ILE A 7 -41.25 -84.22 6.46
N MET A 8 -40.56 -83.07 6.24
CA MET A 8 -39.22 -82.80 5.59
C MET A 8 -38.82 -83.44 4.22
N ALA A 9 -37.98 -82.88 3.33
CA ALA A 9 -37.17 -81.66 3.22
C ALA A 9 -36.57 -81.54 1.78
N GLU A 10 -36.05 -80.34 1.46
CA GLU A 10 -35.00 -80.01 0.46
C GLU A 10 -35.31 -80.13 -1.06
N SER A 11 -34.93 -79.22 -1.98
CA SER A 11 -34.21 -77.93 -2.01
C SER A 11 -34.33 -77.36 -3.47
N PRO A 12 -33.60 -76.32 -3.95
CA PRO A 12 -34.11 -74.96 -4.12
C PRO A 12 -33.85 -74.37 -5.53
N GLY A 13 -34.24 -73.10 -5.74
CA GLY A 13 -33.58 -72.23 -6.73
C GLY A 13 -34.51 -71.66 -7.79
N LEU A 14 -35.10 -70.49 -7.49
CA LEU A 14 -35.43 -69.45 -8.48
C LEU A 14 -36.00 -68.14 -7.88
N ILE A 15 -36.20 -68.03 -6.55
CA ILE A 15 -36.84 -66.85 -5.93
C ILE A 15 -35.82 -65.93 -5.22
N ALA A 16 -34.68 -65.66 -5.86
CA ALA A 16 -33.63 -64.79 -5.28
C ALA A 16 -33.22 -63.60 -6.15
N ILE A 17 -34.02 -63.22 -7.16
CA ILE A 17 -33.68 -62.08 -8.05
C ILE A 17 -34.77 -60.98 -8.06
N CYS A 18 -35.98 -61.22 -7.56
CA CYS A 18 -37.04 -60.19 -7.55
C CYS A 18 -37.15 -59.35 -6.26
N LEU A 19 -36.36 -59.62 -5.22
CA LEU A 19 -36.35 -58.83 -3.97
C LEU A 19 -35.15 -57.89 -3.82
N LEU A 20 -34.18 -57.93 -4.75
CA LEU A 20 -33.06 -56.97 -4.80
C LEU A 20 -33.32 -55.77 -5.73
N GLY A 21 -34.36 -55.83 -6.58
CA GLY A 21 -34.76 -54.71 -7.44
C GLY A 21 -35.67 -53.67 -6.78
N TYR A 22 -36.32 -54.02 -5.66
CA TYR A 22 -37.22 -53.12 -4.92
C TYR A 22 -36.53 -52.28 -3.83
N LEU A 23 -35.22 -52.48 -3.61
CA LEU A 23 -34.42 -51.74 -2.64
C LEU A 23 -33.41 -50.77 -3.28
N LEU A 24 -33.39 -50.62 -4.61
CA LEU A 24 -32.46 -49.73 -5.34
C LEU A 24 -33.16 -48.70 -6.24
N SER A 25 -34.43 -48.41 -5.99
CA SER A 25 -35.14 -47.28 -6.61
C SER A 25 -35.97 -46.51 -5.59
N ALA A 26 -35.38 -46.28 -4.42
CA ALA A 26 -35.77 -45.19 -3.54
C ALA A 26 -34.69 -44.11 -3.70
N ASP A 27 -34.91 -43.18 -4.62
CA ASP A 27 -34.23 -41.89 -4.55
C ASP A 27 -34.69 -41.24 -3.25
N CYS A 28 -33.93 -41.44 -2.17
CA CYS A 28 -34.03 -40.62 -0.98
C CYS A 28 -33.53 -39.22 -1.35
N THR A 29 -34.40 -38.40 -1.94
CA THR A 29 -34.18 -36.97 -1.98
C THR A 29 -34.26 -36.48 -0.53
N VAL A 30 -33.10 -36.17 0.06
CA VAL A 30 -32.97 -35.56 1.39
C VAL A 30 -33.51 -34.12 1.41
N PHE A 31 -33.89 -33.58 0.26
CA PHE A 31 -34.51 -32.28 0.11
C PHE A 31 -36.00 -32.43 -0.21
N LEU A 32 -36.82 -31.79 0.61
CA LEU A 32 -38.24 -31.57 0.36
C LEU A 32 -38.41 -30.68 -0.88
N ASP A 33 -39.43 -30.96 -1.68
CA ASP A 33 -39.87 -30.08 -2.77
C ASP A 33 -40.21 -28.68 -2.24
N HIS A 34 -40.05 -27.62 -3.04
CA HIS A 34 -40.19 -26.24 -2.55
C HIS A 34 -41.60 -25.95 -2.00
N GLU A 35 -42.66 -26.49 -2.60
CA GLU A 35 -44.03 -26.32 -2.09
C GLU A 35 -44.27 -27.09 -0.78
N ASP A 36 -43.66 -28.26 -0.63
CA ASP A 36 -43.77 -29.10 0.57
C ASP A 36 -42.85 -28.62 1.72
N ALA A 37 -41.68 -28.06 1.38
CA ALA A 37 -40.78 -27.41 2.33
C ALA A 37 -41.42 -26.14 2.92
N MET A 38 -42.19 -25.39 2.14
CA MET A 38 -42.95 -24.23 2.63
C MET A 38 -44.10 -24.62 3.55
N LYS A 39 -44.71 -25.80 3.39
CA LYS A 39 -45.74 -26.32 4.30
C LYS A 39 -45.16 -26.78 5.65
N ILE A 40 -43.93 -27.27 5.68
CA ILE A 40 -43.26 -27.72 6.92
C ILE A 40 -42.70 -26.52 7.72
N LEU A 41 -42.44 -25.39 7.07
CA LEU A 41 -42.03 -24.14 7.71
C LEU A 41 -43.21 -23.25 8.13
N SER A 42 -44.35 -23.82 8.53
CA SER A 42 -45.35 -23.07 9.28
C SER A 42 -44.82 -22.79 10.69
N ARG A 43 -44.08 -21.68 10.84
CA ARG A 43 -43.54 -21.25 12.12
C ARG A 43 -44.72 -20.89 13.04
N PRO A 44 -44.87 -21.52 14.22
CA PRO A 44 -45.95 -21.17 15.13
C PRO A 44 -45.77 -19.74 15.65
N LYS A 45 -46.88 -18.98 15.73
CA LYS A 45 -46.90 -17.64 16.30
C LYS A 45 -46.45 -17.68 17.76
N ARG A 46 -45.69 -16.67 18.21
CA ARG A 46 -45.19 -16.58 19.60
C ARG A 46 -46.15 -15.77 20.50
N TYR A 47 -46.05 -15.99 21.81
CA TYR A 47 -46.99 -15.48 22.84
C TYR A 47 -46.26 -14.52 23.80
N ASN A 48 -46.93 -13.46 24.27
CA ASN A 48 -46.45 -12.65 25.40
C ASN A 48 -47.46 -12.53 26.56
N SER A 49 -48.78 -12.62 26.35
CA SER A 49 -49.76 -12.22 27.40
C SER A 49 -50.68 -13.32 27.97
N GLY A 50 -50.99 -14.41 27.24
CA GLY A 50 -51.81 -15.52 27.75
C GLY A 50 -52.74 -16.22 26.74
N LYS A 51 -53.44 -17.28 27.20
CA LYS A 51 -54.10 -18.30 26.36
C LYS A 51 -55.08 -17.72 25.30
N LEU A 52 -54.83 -18.08 24.03
CA LEU A 52 -55.60 -17.87 22.78
C LEU A 52 -55.17 -16.71 21.86
N GLU A 53 -54.09 -16.00 22.19
CA GLU A 53 -53.53 -14.89 21.37
C GLU A 53 -53.14 -15.32 19.93
N GLU A 54 -52.73 -16.58 19.74
CA GLU A 54 -52.41 -17.19 18.44
C GLU A 54 -53.57 -17.14 17.41
N PHE A 55 -54.81 -17.04 17.89
CA PHE A 55 -56.02 -16.99 17.04
C PHE A 55 -56.44 -15.55 16.70
N VAL A 56 -55.75 -14.55 17.23
CA VAL A 56 -56.04 -13.14 17.00
C VAL A 56 -55.11 -12.61 15.91
N GLN A 57 -55.65 -11.76 15.02
CA GLN A 57 -54.83 -11.09 14.02
C GLN A 57 -53.85 -10.14 14.72
N GLY A 58 -52.58 -10.17 14.31
CA GLY A 58 -51.53 -9.33 14.87
C GLY A 58 -51.92 -7.86 14.78
N ASN A 59 -51.76 -7.12 15.88
CA ASN A 59 -52.13 -5.72 15.97
C ASN A 59 -50.92 -4.93 16.49
N LEU A 60 -50.41 -3.98 15.71
CA LEU A 60 -49.20 -3.24 16.04
C LEU A 60 -49.28 -2.53 17.40
N GLU A 61 -50.44 -1.92 17.69
CA GLU A 61 -50.66 -1.19 18.93
C GLU A 61 -50.57 -2.14 20.12
N ARG A 62 -51.30 -3.26 20.08
CA ARG A 62 -51.33 -4.23 21.18
C ARG A 62 -50.00 -4.95 21.40
N GLU A 63 -49.41 -5.45 20.32
CA GLU A 63 -48.24 -6.34 20.40
C GLU A 63 -46.96 -5.54 20.66
N CYS A 64 -46.79 -4.38 20.01
CA CYS A 64 -45.53 -3.65 19.99
C CYS A 64 -45.57 -2.26 20.64
N MET A 65 -46.72 -1.58 20.75
CA MET A 65 -46.79 -0.24 21.38
C MET A 65 -47.20 -0.30 22.85
N GLU A 66 -48.20 -1.12 23.18
CA GLU A 66 -48.66 -1.38 24.54
C GLU A 66 -47.71 -2.35 25.28
N GLU A 67 -47.07 -3.26 24.53
CA GLU A 67 -46.13 -4.27 25.02
C GLU A 67 -44.79 -4.26 24.25
N LYS A 68 -43.78 -4.93 24.80
CA LYS A 68 -42.49 -5.09 24.12
C LYS A 68 -42.51 -6.32 23.22
N CYS A 69 -42.53 -6.13 21.90
CA CYS A 69 -42.53 -7.23 20.94
C CYS A 69 -41.13 -7.65 20.49
N SER A 70 -41.03 -8.88 19.99
CA SER A 70 -39.89 -9.43 19.27
C SER A 70 -39.98 -9.13 17.76
N PHE A 71 -38.86 -9.24 17.05
CA PHE A 71 -38.82 -9.04 15.59
C PHE A 71 -39.82 -9.94 14.86
N GLU A 72 -40.01 -11.15 15.38
CA GLU A 72 -40.88 -12.14 14.78
C GLU A 72 -42.37 -11.78 14.94
N GLU A 73 -42.76 -11.25 16.10
CA GLU A 73 -44.11 -10.74 16.34
C GLU A 73 -44.39 -9.51 15.46
N ALA A 74 -43.43 -8.59 15.33
CA ALA A 74 -43.54 -7.49 14.38
C ALA A 74 -43.66 -8.00 12.92
N ARG A 75 -42.96 -9.08 12.57
CA ARG A 75 -43.06 -9.72 11.24
C ARG A 75 -44.42 -10.30 10.96
N GLU A 76 -45.08 -10.85 11.98
CA GLU A 76 -46.45 -11.35 11.93
C GLU A 76 -47.49 -10.23 11.80
N VAL A 77 -47.20 -9.04 12.32
CA VAL A 77 -48.08 -7.86 12.17
C VAL A 77 -48.02 -7.26 10.75
N PHE A 78 -46.82 -7.10 10.19
CA PHE A 78 -46.66 -6.45 8.88
C PHE A 78 -46.78 -7.39 7.69
N GLU A 79 -46.60 -8.70 7.90
CA GLU A 79 -46.57 -9.74 6.85
C GLU A 79 -45.63 -9.42 5.67
N ASN A 80 -44.64 -8.54 5.88
CA ASN A 80 -43.73 -8.05 4.86
C ASN A 80 -42.38 -7.70 5.49
N THR A 81 -41.33 -8.38 5.04
CA THR A 81 -39.99 -8.28 5.63
C THR A 81 -39.42 -6.86 5.57
N GLU A 82 -39.63 -6.12 4.48
CA GLU A 82 -39.13 -4.74 4.33
C GLU A 82 -39.83 -3.81 5.32
N LYS A 83 -41.17 -3.85 5.41
CA LYS A 83 -41.94 -3.06 6.36
C LYS A 83 -41.60 -3.41 7.81
N THR A 84 -41.43 -4.69 8.13
CA THR A 84 -41.00 -5.13 9.45
C THR A 84 -39.62 -4.58 9.79
N THR A 85 -38.70 -4.58 8.83
CA THR A 85 -37.33 -4.12 9.05
C THR A 85 -37.29 -2.60 9.21
N GLU A 86 -38.06 -1.83 8.43
CA GLU A 86 -38.17 -0.38 8.62
C GLU A 86 -38.79 -0.01 9.98
N PHE A 87 -39.88 -0.69 10.39
CA PHE A 87 -40.43 -0.52 11.73
C PHE A 87 -39.40 -0.88 12.81
N TRP A 88 -38.70 -1.99 12.63
CA TRP A 88 -37.78 -2.51 13.64
C TRP A 88 -36.56 -1.63 13.88
N LYS A 89 -36.03 -0.97 12.84
CA LYS A 89 -34.96 0.02 12.99
C LYS A 89 -35.34 1.09 14.01
N GLN A 90 -36.52 1.69 13.83
CA GLN A 90 -37.01 2.74 14.72
C GLN A 90 -37.46 2.21 16.10
N TYR A 91 -38.01 0.99 16.15
CA TYR A 91 -38.55 0.41 17.38
C TYR A 91 -37.49 0.09 18.44
N VAL A 92 -36.29 -0.31 18.00
CA VAL A 92 -35.21 -0.75 18.91
C VAL A 92 -34.55 0.43 19.61
N ASP A 93 -34.25 1.50 18.87
CA ASP A 93 -33.41 2.59 19.35
C ASP A 93 -33.77 3.99 18.83
N GLY A 94 -34.98 4.16 18.26
CA GLY A 94 -35.49 5.44 17.75
C GLY A 94 -35.00 5.77 16.34
N ASP A 95 -35.34 6.93 15.80
CA ASP A 95 -34.83 7.37 14.48
C ASP A 95 -33.53 8.18 14.67
N GLN A 96 -32.40 7.60 14.27
CA GLN A 96 -31.10 8.27 14.41
C GLN A 96 -30.91 9.43 13.43
N CYS A 97 -31.77 9.56 12.41
CA CYS A 97 -31.77 10.68 11.48
C CYS A 97 -32.54 11.91 11.98
N GLU A 98 -33.30 11.82 13.08
CA GLU A 98 -34.11 12.93 13.61
C GLU A 98 -33.26 14.17 13.96
N SER A 99 -32.02 13.95 14.41
CA SER A 99 -31.06 15.00 14.73
C SER A 99 -30.44 15.71 13.50
N ASN A 100 -30.79 15.28 12.28
CA ASN A 100 -30.17 15.71 11.02
C ASN A 100 -28.62 15.65 11.06
N PRO A 101 -28.03 14.48 11.30
CA PRO A 101 -26.58 14.34 11.48
C PRO A 101 -25.79 14.58 10.18
N CYS A 102 -26.41 14.39 9.00
CA CYS A 102 -25.75 14.54 7.71
C CYS A 102 -25.68 16.01 7.27
N LEU A 103 -24.46 16.54 7.19
CA LEU A 103 -24.15 17.91 6.78
C LEU A 103 -24.10 18.04 5.24
N ASN A 104 -23.94 19.28 4.77
CA ASN A 104 -23.69 19.60 3.35
C ASN A 104 -24.71 19.00 2.37
N GLY A 105 -25.97 18.89 2.79
CA GLY A 105 -27.05 18.33 1.97
C GLY A 105 -27.02 16.81 1.80
N GLY A 106 -26.26 16.09 2.65
CA GLY A 106 -26.26 14.64 2.70
C GLY A 106 -27.64 14.08 3.10
N ILE A 107 -28.01 12.94 2.51
CA ILE A 107 -29.26 12.26 2.82
C ILE A 107 -29.01 11.26 3.95
N CYS A 108 -29.75 11.39 5.05
CA CYS A 108 -29.65 10.45 6.16
C CYS A 108 -30.52 9.21 5.93
N LYS A 109 -29.97 8.04 6.21
CA LYS A 109 -30.70 6.77 6.28
C LYS A 109 -30.55 6.15 7.66
N ASP A 110 -31.68 5.89 8.29
CA ASP A 110 -31.74 5.25 9.59
C ASP A 110 -31.39 3.76 9.52
N GLY A 111 -30.84 3.23 10.60
CA GLY A 111 -30.37 1.86 10.74
C GLY A 111 -30.57 1.37 12.17
N ILE A 112 -29.91 0.26 12.53
CA ILE A 112 -29.99 -0.28 13.90
C ILE A 112 -28.73 0.17 14.63
N ASN A 113 -28.87 0.88 15.75
CA ASN A 113 -27.78 1.47 16.53
C ASN A 113 -26.85 2.39 15.72
N SER A 114 -27.28 2.85 14.54
CA SER A 114 -26.47 3.64 13.62
C SER A 114 -27.26 4.21 12.46
N TYR A 115 -26.82 5.35 11.95
CA TYR A 115 -27.28 5.93 10.68
C TYR A 115 -26.20 5.85 9.60
N GLU A 116 -26.62 5.99 8.34
CA GLU A 116 -25.75 6.16 7.18
C GLU A 116 -26.03 7.50 6.50
N CYS A 117 -24.98 8.28 6.23
CA CYS A 117 -25.09 9.50 5.45
C CYS A 117 -24.67 9.27 4.00
N TRP A 118 -25.58 9.56 3.07
CA TRP A 118 -25.32 9.55 1.64
C TRP A 118 -24.93 10.96 1.19
N CYS A 119 -23.63 11.21 1.15
CA CYS A 119 -23.08 12.54 0.89
C CYS A 119 -23.30 12.99 -0.56
N GLN A 120 -23.52 14.29 -0.73
CA GLN A 120 -23.54 14.92 -2.06
C GLN A 120 -22.15 14.86 -2.70
N ILE A 121 -22.13 14.99 -4.04
CA ILE A 121 -20.88 15.01 -4.81
C ILE A 121 -19.97 16.12 -4.27
N GLY A 122 -18.75 15.73 -3.85
CA GLY A 122 -17.77 16.65 -3.29
C GLY A 122 -17.65 16.62 -1.77
N PHE A 123 -18.46 15.84 -1.06
CA PHE A 123 -18.37 15.72 0.40
C PHE A 123 -18.18 14.26 0.86
N GLU A 124 -17.47 14.08 1.97
CA GLU A 124 -17.27 12.80 2.64
C GLU A 124 -17.21 12.96 4.17
N GLY A 125 -16.98 11.87 4.88
CA GLY A 125 -17.01 11.83 6.35
C GLY A 125 -18.25 11.10 6.85
N LYS A 126 -18.29 10.77 8.15
CA LYS A 126 -19.43 10.06 8.73
C LYS A 126 -20.72 10.87 8.60
N ASN A 127 -20.56 12.20 8.62
CA ASN A 127 -21.62 13.20 8.60
C ASN A 127 -21.53 14.10 7.37
N CYS A 128 -20.79 13.70 6.32
CA CYS A 128 -20.56 14.54 5.14
C CYS A 128 -19.89 15.89 5.45
N GLU A 129 -19.11 15.95 6.53
CA GLU A 129 -18.47 17.16 7.05
C GLU A 129 -17.20 17.58 6.29
N LEU A 130 -16.60 16.66 5.54
CA LEU A 130 -15.32 16.87 4.85
C LEU A 130 -15.56 17.24 3.38
N ASP A 131 -15.01 18.37 2.95
CA ASP A 131 -14.96 18.76 1.54
C ASP A 131 -13.83 17.99 0.81
N VAL A 132 -14.16 17.35 -0.31
CA VAL A 132 -13.22 16.58 -1.13
C VAL A 132 -12.40 17.54 -1.98
N THR A 133 -11.34 18.07 -1.39
CA THR A 133 -10.34 18.90 -2.07
C THR A 133 -9.04 18.13 -2.31
N CYS A 134 -8.18 18.60 -3.22
CA CYS A 134 -6.85 18.00 -3.40
C CYS A 134 -5.96 18.06 -2.16
N ASN A 135 -6.26 18.95 -1.21
CA ASN A 135 -5.52 19.05 0.05
C ASN A 135 -5.91 17.95 1.05
N ILE A 136 -7.08 17.34 0.88
CA ILE A 136 -7.61 16.29 1.76
C ILE A 136 -7.49 14.95 1.03
N LYS A 137 -6.67 14.04 1.55
CA LYS A 137 -6.41 12.71 0.96
C LYS A 137 -6.11 12.75 -0.56
N ASN A 138 -5.42 13.79 -1.03
CA ASN A 138 -5.13 13.99 -2.46
C ASN A 138 -6.40 13.94 -3.35
N GLY A 139 -7.56 14.40 -2.86
CA GLY A 139 -8.85 14.33 -3.57
C GLY A 139 -9.26 12.92 -4.00
N ARG A 140 -8.78 11.89 -3.27
CA ARG A 140 -8.88 10.46 -3.58
C ARG A 140 -8.23 10.03 -4.89
N CYS A 141 -7.40 10.89 -5.48
CA CYS A 141 -6.58 10.50 -6.61
C CYS A 141 -5.45 9.60 -6.12
N LYS A 142 -5.28 8.43 -6.75
CA LYS A 142 -4.19 7.51 -6.41
C LYS A 142 -2.81 8.13 -6.64
N GLN A 143 -2.68 9.06 -7.61
CA GLN A 143 -1.41 9.71 -7.93
C GLN A 143 -1.50 11.23 -7.90
N PHE A 144 -2.11 11.85 -8.91
CA PHE A 144 -2.10 13.32 -9.04
C PHE A 144 -3.52 13.89 -8.97
N CYS A 145 -3.74 14.88 -8.10
CA CYS A 145 -5.00 15.62 -7.97
C CYS A 145 -4.90 17.07 -8.39
N LYS A 146 -5.75 17.53 -9.31
CA LYS A 146 -5.86 18.93 -9.73
C LYS A 146 -7.31 19.38 -9.60
N LEU A 147 -7.53 20.67 -9.38
CA LEU A 147 -8.86 21.28 -9.51
C LEU A 147 -9.04 21.75 -10.95
N ASP A 148 -10.19 21.44 -11.56
CA ASP A 148 -10.56 21.99 -12.86
C ASP A 148 -11.13 23.41 -12.74
N ALA A 149 -11.55 23.99 -13.87
CA ALA A 149 -12.14 25.33 -13.93
C ALA A 149 -13.45 25.47 -13.12
N GLY A 150 -14.11 24.36 -12.77
CA GLY A 150 -15.32 24.31 -11.95
C GLY A 150 -15.05 23.97 -10.48
N ASN A 151 -13.79 24.02 -10.01
CA ASN A 151 -13.37 23.55 -8.69
C ASN A 151 -13.63 22.07 -8.42
N LYS A 152 -13.80 21.25 -9.46
CA LYS A 152 -13.97 19.81 -9.32
C LYS A 152 -12.61 19.13 -9.30
N VAL A 153 -12.47 18.12 -8.44
CA VAL A 153 -11.27 17.27 -8.41
C VAL A 153 -11.17 16.42 -9.68
N VAL A 154 -10.05 16.56 -10.38
CA VAL A 154 -9.64 15.74 -11.53
C VAL A 154 -8.35 15.01 -11.19
N CYS A 155 -8.36 13.70 -11.39
CA CYS A 155 -7.20 12.86 -11.17
C CYS A 155 -6.41 12.65 -12.47
N SER A 156 -5.09 12.48 -12.34
CA SER A 156 -4.22 12.10 -13.45
C SER A 156 -3.14 11.15 -12.97
N CYS A 157 -2.55 10.42 -13.92
CA CYS A 157 -1.56 9.39 -13.64
C CYS A 157 -0.20 9.72 -14.29
N THR A 158 0.86 9.16 -13.73
CA THR A 158 2.23 9.23 -14.22
C THR A 158 2.45 8.31 -15.42
N THR A 159 3.57 8.49 -16.12
CA THR A 159 3.94 7.66 -17.28
C THR A 159 3.98 6.18 -16.92
N GLY A 160 3.44 5.33 -17.78
CA GLY A 160 3.29 3.89 -17.54
C GLY A 160 2.02 3.51 -16.77
N TYR A 161 1.13 4.46 -16.48
CA TYR A 161 -0.18 4.24 -15.88
C TYR A 161 -1.29 4.91 -16.69
N TYR A 162 -2.49 4.32 -16.67
CA TYR A 162 -3.72 4.96 -17.15
C TYR A 162 -4.68 5.19 -15.99
N LEU A 163 -5.56 6.18 -16.15
CA LEU A 163 -6.63 6.47 -15.19
C LEU A 163 -7.75 5.45 -15.39
N ALA A 164 -8.10 4.71 -14.34
CA ALA A 164 -9.14 3.69 -14.38
C ALA A 164 -10.54 4.31 -14.55
N GLU A 165 -11.54 3.45 -14.78
CA GLU A 165 -12.93 3.86 -15.02
C GLU A 165 -13.54 4.64 -13.85
N ASP A 166 -13.07 4.41 -12.63
CA ASP A 166 -13.48 5.14 -11.42
C ASP A 166 -13.01 6.61 -11.39
N GLN A 167 -12.22 7.05 -12.36
CA GLN A 167 -11.62 8.39 -12.48
C GLN A 167 -10.74 8.79 -11.29
N LYS A 168 -10.29 7.82 -10.48
CA LYS A 168 -9.51 8.03 -9.24
C LYS A 168 -8.27 7.15 -9.19
N SER A 169 -8.39 5.90 -9.60
CA SER A 169 -7.34 4.89 -9.57
C SER A 169 -6.41 4.99 -10.76
N CYS A 170 -5.13 4.71 -10.53
CA CYS A 170 -4.13 4.58 -11.58
C CYS A 170 -3.70 3.11 -11.70
N GLU A 171 -3.89 2.55 -12.88
CA GLU A 171 -3.59 1.16 -13.22
C GLU A 171 -2.39 1.08 -14.17
N PRO A 172 -1.50 0.08 -14.00
CA PRO A 172 -0.35 -0.12 -14.88
C PRO A 172 -0.77 -0.27 -16.35
N ALA A 173 -0.25 0.60 -17.21
CA ALA A 173 -0.42 0.51 -18.66
C ALA A 173 0.63 -0.39 -19.33
N VAL A 174 1.74 -0.65 -18.62
CA VAL A 174 2.89 -1.42 -19.09
C VAL A 174 3.30 -2.45 -18.02
N PRO A 175 3.99 -3.55 -18.38
CA PRO A 175 4.38 -4.60 -17.42
C PRO A 175 5.26 -4.10 -16.28
N PHE A 176 6.18 -3.18 -16.58
CA PHE A 176 7.15 -2.61 -15.63
C PHE A 176 6.98 -1.09 -15.57
N PRO A 177 5.88 -0.59 -14.96
CA PRO A 177 5.62 0.84 -14.90
C PRO A 177 6.59 1.51 -13.91
N CYS A 178 6.83 2.81 -14.06
CA CYS A 178 7.78 3.50 -13.19
C CYS A 178 7.38 3.38 -11.71
N GLY A 179 8.35 3.41 -10.80
CA GLY A 179 8.12 3.51 -9.37
C GLY A 179 7.47 2.29 -8.71
N ARG A 180 7.17 1.23 -9.47
CA ARG A 180 6.61 -0.01 -8.94
C ARG A 180 7.72 -1.01 -8.63
N VAL A 181 7.65 -1.63 -7.46
CA VAL A 181 8.49 -2.78 -7.10
C VAL A 181 7.72 -4.05 -7.45
N SER A 182 8.28 -4.88 -8.34
CA SER A 182 7.61 -6.08 -8.86
C SER A 182 7.99 -7.36 -8.13
N VAL A 183 9.08 -7.34 -7.36
CA VAL A 183 9.49 -8.49 -6.54
C VAL A 183 8.51 -8.62 -5.37
N PRO A 184 7.90 -9.80 -5.14
CA PRO A 184 7.06 -10.01 -3.97
C PRO A 184 7.91 -9.79 -2.73
N HIS A 185 7.56 -8.80 -1.91
CA HIS A 185 8.06 -8.76 -0.55
C HIS A 185 7.59 -10.05 0.13
N ILE A 186 8.52 -10.95 0.44
CA ILE A 186 8.31 -11.95 1.48
C ILE A 186 8.25 -11.13 2.78
N SER A 187 7.11 -10.51 3.05
CA SER A 187 6.77 -10.19 4.42
C SER A 187 6.60 -11.54 5.10
N THR A 188 7.28 -11.74 6.21
CA THR A 188 6.95 -12.80 7.17
C THR A 188 5.64 -12.44 7.88
N HIS A 189 4.59 -12.19 7.09
CA HIS A 189 3.21 -12.20 7.54
C HIS A 189 2.56 -13.33 6.77
N THR A 190 2.61 -14.51 7.38
CA THR A 190 1.78 -15.65 7.03
C THR A 190 0.34 -15.18 6.83
N ARG A 191 -0.15 -15.45 5.63
CA ARG A 191 -1.53 -15.29 5.21
C ARG A 191 -2.42 -16.25 6.01
N SER A 192 -2.86 -15.80 7.18
CA SER A 192 -4.07 -16.26 7.86
C SER A 192 -4.31 -15.37 9.07
N GLU A 193 -5.17 -14.37 8.93
CA GLU A 193 -6.12 -13.92 9.97
C GLU A 193 -6.97 -12.78 9.40
N ILE A 194 -8.04 -13.19 8.71
CA ILE A 194 -9.30 -12.47 8.75
C ILE A 194 -9.90 -12.88 10.09
N PHE A 195 -10.00 -12.01 11.09
CA PHE A 195 -11.07 -12.03 12.12
C PHE A 195 -11.05 -10.72 12.94
N TYR A 196 -12.17 -9.99 12.82
CA TYR A 196 -12.84 -9.11 13.78
C TYR A 196 -12.00 -8.37 14.86
N SER A 197 -11.97 -7.05 14.71
CA SER A 197 -11.74 -6.11 15.81
C SER A 197 -12.92 -6.17 16.78
N THR A 198 -12.82 -6.96 17.84
CA THR A 198 -13.53 -6.70 19.10
C THR A 198 -12.55 -6.07 20.08
N THR A 199 -12.90 -4.85 20.48
CA THR A 199 -12.50 -4.19 21.72
C THR A 199 -12.44 -5.18 22.89
N ASP A 200 -11.35 -5.15 23.64
CA ASP A 200 -11.41 -5.23 25.10
C ASP A 200 -10.19 -4.53 25.73
N TYR A 201 -10.50 -3.73 26.73
CA TYR A 201 -9.58 -3.09 27.66
C TYR A 201 -8.88 -4.17 28.51
N GLU A 202 -7.59 -4.00 28.83
CA GLU A 202 -7.11 -3.89 30.22
C GLU A 202 -5.58 -3.74 30.34
N ASN A 203 -5.22 -2.66 31.03
CA ASN A 203 -4.11 -2.38 31.95
C ASN A 203 -2.75 -3.10 31.85
N ALA A 204 -1.73 -2.23 31.76
CA ALA A 204 -0.34 -2.51 32.06
C ALA A 204 -0.08 -2.65 33.57
N THR A 205 0.72 -3.66 33.96
CA THR A 205 1.65 -3.62 35.09
C THR A 205 2.65 -4.79 35.03
N GLU A 206 3.94 -4.42 35.00
CA GLU A 206 5.11 -4.95 35.74
C GLU A 206 5.55 -6.44 35.70
N ALA A 207 6.79 -6.60 35.21
CA ALA A 207 7.96 -7.26 35.83
C ALA A 207 8.19 -8.80 35.79
N GLU A 208 9.29 -9.14 35.08
CA GLU A 208 10.44 -10.02 35.40
C GLU A 208 10.42 -11.57 35.30
N ASN A 209 11.42 -12.03 34.51
CA ASN A 209 12.26 -13.25 34.57
C ASN A 209 11.60 -14.63 34.29
N ASN A 210 12.12 -15.54 33.48
CA ASN A 210 13.52 -15.97 33.36
C ASN A 210 13.73 -16.85 32.09
N SER A 211 14.91 -16.67 31.47
CA SER A 211 15.77 -17.64 30.78
C SER A 211 15.18 -18.88 30.08
N ASP A 212 15.37 -18.95 28.76
CA ASP A 212 15.83 -20.19 28.12
C ASP A 212 16.87 -19.92 27.01
N ASN A 213 17.99 -20.64 27.12
CA ASN A 213 19.19 -20.56 26.31
C ASN A 213 18.98 -21.19 24.92
N ALA A 214 19.13 -20.40 23.86
CA ALA A 214 19.51 -20.90 22.55
C ALA A 214 20.62 -20.01 21.97
N THR A 215 21.85 -20.44 22.20
CA THR A 215 23.08 -19.81 21.71
C THR A 215 23.19 -20.02 20.20
N GLN A 216 22.92 -18.97 19.43
CA GLN A 216 23.37 -18.84 18.04
C GLN A 216 24.00 -17.44 17.90
N PRO A 217 25.26 -17.31 17.44
CA PRO A 217 25.96 -16.04 17.42
C PRO A 217 25.43 -15.18 16.27
N PHE A 218 24.41 -14.38 16.53
CA PHE A 218 24.00 -13.31 15.60
C PHE A 218 25.04 -12.18 15.68
N ASN A 219 26.01 -12.24 14.78
CA ASN A 219 26.92 -11.13 14.50
C ASN A 219 26.14 -10.05 13.73
N ASP A 220 25.31 -9.29 14.46
CA ASP A 220 24.60 -8.13 13.93
C ASP A 220 25.53 -6.91 13.89
N LEU A 221 26.47 -6.95 12.95
CA LEU A 221 27.31 -5.79 12.63
C LEU A 221 26.54 -4.90 11.65
N THR A 222 25.75 -4.01 12.23
CA THR A 222 24.86 -3.09 11.54
C THR A 222 25.61 -2.18 10.57
N ARG A 223 24.98 -2.05 9.39
CA ARG A 223 25.50 -1.75 8.05
C ARG A 223 24.70 -0.56 7.53
N ILE A 224 25.36 0.54 7.15
CA ILE A 224 24.89 1.94 7.21
C ILE A 224 24.56 2.29 8.66
N VAL A 225 24.95 3.47 9.15
CA VAL A 225 24.73 3.77 10.58
C VAL A 225 23.21 3.66 10.79
N GLY A 226 22.77 2.59 11.48
CA GLY A 226 21.37 2.13 11.56
C GLY A 226 20.54 1.94 10.27
N GLY A 227 21.15 1.62 9.12
CA GLY A 227 20.44 1.21 7.89
C GLY A 227 20.11 -0.29 7.83
N LYS A 228 19.44 -0.72 6.75
CA LYS A 228 19.03 -2.12 6.53
C LYS A 228 19.56 -2.60 5.17
N THR A 229 19.86 -3.90 5.09
CA THR A 229 20.16 -4.55 3.80
C THR A 229 18.89 -4.66 2.96
N ALA A 230 18.97 -4.20 1.71
CA ALA A 230 17.87 -4.29 0.76
C ALA A 230 17.64 -5.74 0.35
N GLN A 231 16.43 -6.09 -0.08
CA GLN A 231 16.19 -7.35 -0.79
C GLN A 231 16.55 -7.18 -2.27
N PRO A 232 16.95 -8.27 -2.97
CA PRO A 232 17.15 -8.24 -4.42
C PRO A 232 15.92 -7.67 -5.14
N GLY A 233 16.12 -6.63 -5.97
CA GLY A 233 15.05 -5.96 -6.71
C GLY A 233 14.10 -5.07 -5.88
N GLN A 234 14.40 -4.79 -4.60
CA GLN A 234 13.63 -3.85 -3.78
C GLN A 234 13.73 -2.40 -4.28
N PHE A 235 14.86 -2.03 -4.88
CA PHE A 235 15.10 -0.71 -5.47
C PHE A 235 15.52 -0.87 -6.95
N PRO A 236 14.60 -1.27 -7.85
CA PRO A 236 14.94 -1.68 -9.21
C PRO A 236 15.39 -0.52 -10.13
N TRP A 237 15.26 0.72 -9.67
CA TRP A 237 15.78 1.92 -10.34
C TRP A 237 17.21 2.25 -9.93
N GLN A 238 17.76 1.59 -8.92
CA GLN A 238 19.12 1.85 -8.44
C GLN A 238 20.14 1.42 -9.50
N VAL A 239 21.14 2.26 -9.72
CA VAL A 239 22.32 1.89 -10.51
C VAL A 239 23.61 2.22 -9.76
N VAL A 240 24.69 1.54 -10.15
CA VAL A 240 26.07 1.90 -9.79
C VAL A 240 26.79 2.45 -11.03
N LEU A 241 27.61 3.47 -10.81
CA LEU A 241 28.50 4.05 -11.81
C LEU A 241 29.91 3.49 -11.63
N ASN A 242 30.37 2.73 -12.63
CA ASN A 242 31.72 2.17 -12.68
C ASN A 242 32.64 3.01 -13.57
N GLY A 243 33.85 3.32 -13.08
CA GLY A 243 34.87 4.12 -13.79
C GLY A 243 35.98 4.58 -12.83
N LYS A 244 36.99 5.32 -13.32
CA LYS A 244 37.90 6.11 -12.46
C LYS A 244 37.18 7.34 -11.93
N VAL A 245 36.17 7.12 -11.10
CA VAL A 245 35.46 8.16 -10.37
C VAL A 245 36.12 8.36 -9.02
N ASP A 246 36.22 9.61 -8.54
CA ASP A 246 36.88 9.99 -7.28
C ASP A 246 36.25 9.30 -6.04
N ALA A 247 35.05 8.74 -6.19
CA ALA A 247 34.34 7.93 -5.20
C ALA A 247 33.32 7.01 -5.90
N PHE A 248 32.87 5.97 -5.19
CA PHE A 248 31.73 5.15 -5.62
C PHE A 248 30.49 6.06 -5.77
N CYS A 249 29.88 6.09 -6.95
CA CYS A 249 28.67 6.87 -7.23
C CYS A 249 27.53 5.97 -7.69
N GLY A 250 26.31 6.35 -7.33
CA GLY A 250 25.07 5.74 -7.78
C GLY A 250 24.33 6.59 -8.81
N GLY A 251 23.13 6.14 -9.14
CA GLY A 251 22.20 6.85 -10.02
C GLY A 251 20.80 6.28 -9.91
N SER A 252 19.87 6.86 -10.68
CA SER A 252 18.49 6.37 -10.80
C SER A 252 18.08 6.25 -12.27
N ILE A 253 17.44 5.14 -12.63
CA ILE A 253 16.91 4.90 -13.98
C ILE A 253 15.68 5.78 -14.20
N ILE A 254 15.71 6.65 -15.22
CA ILE A 254 14.57 7.50 -15.60
C ILE A 254 13.69 6.80 -16.64
N ASN A 255 14.30 6.13 -17.60
CA ASN A 255 13.67 5.26 -18.60
C ASN A 255 14.71 4.28 -19.16
N GLU A 256 14.39 3.52 -20.21
CA GLU A 256 15.30 2.51 -20.76
C GLU A 256 16.64 3.08 -21.23
N LYS A 257 16.72 4.35 -21.62
CA LYS A 257 17.94 4.95 -22.20
C LYS A 257 18.62 5.99 -21.31
N TRP A 258 17.97 6.44 -20.23
CA TRP A 258 18.42 7.58 -19.45
C TRP A 258 18.53 7.29 -17.96
N VAL A 259 19.63 7.73 -17.38
CA VAL A 259 19.93 7.66 -15.94
C VAL A 259 20.20 9.07 -15.41
N VAL A 260 19.73 9.37 -14.21
CA VAL A 260 20.05 10.61 -13.48
C VAL A 260 21.04 10.31 -12.36
N THR A 261 21.97 11.22 -12.12
CA THR A 261 22.97 11.14 -11.05
C THR A 261 23.41 12.55 -10.60
N ALA A 262 24.36 12.64 -9.68
CA ALA A 262 24.99 13.90 -9.29
C ALA A 262 26.04 14.32 -10.32
N ALA A 263 26.13 15.63 -10.59
CA ALA A 263 27.08 16.17 -11.55
C ALA A 263 28.53 16.03 -11.09
N HIS A 264 28.77 16.10 -9.78
CA HIS A 264 30.12 15.94 -9.22
C HIS A 264 30.69 14.52 -9.36
N CYS A 265 29.86 13.53 -9.72
CA CYS A 265 30.30 12.18 -10.05
C CYS A 265 30.90 12.08 -11.48
N ILE A 266 30.76 13.13 -12.30
CA ILE A 266 31.14 13.10 -13.71
C ILE A 266 32.46 13.84 -13.91
N HIS A 267 33.45 13.13 -14.44
CA HIS A 267 34.73 13.69 -14.86
C HIS A 267 34.85 13.65 -16.39
N PRO A 268 35.24 14.75 -17.05
CA PRO A 268 35.26 14.85 -18.52
C PRO A 268 36.07 13.76 -19.23
N ASP A 269 37.15 13.30 -18.62
CA ASP A 269 38.12 12.37 -19.24
C ASP A 269 37.89 10.90 -18.84
N VAL A 270 36.80 10.60 -18.13
CA VAL A 270 36.54 9.27 -17.58
C VAL A 270 35.39 8.61 -18.32
N LYS A 271 35.67 7.44 -18.93
CA LYS A 271 34.62 6.57 -19.43
C LYS A 271 33.83 5.99 -18.27
N ILE A 272 32.52 6.25 -18.25
CA ILE A 272 31.60 5.78 -17.22
C ILE A 272 30.79 4.62 -17.81
N THR A 273 30.64 3.57 -17.04
CA THR A 273 29.70 2.49 -17.32
C THR A 273 28.64 2.44 -16.23
N VAL A 274 27.39 2.30 -16.62
CA VAL A 274 26.27 2.09 -15.70
C VAL A 274 26.04 0.59 -15.54
N VAL A 275 25.81 0.13 -14.31
CA VAL A 275 25.31 -1.20 -14.03
C VAL A 275 23.97 -1.09 -13.29
N ALA A 276 22.92 -1.61 -13.90
CA ALA A 276 21.56 -1.69 -13.35
C ALA A 276 21.23 -3.12 -12.93
N GLY A 277 20.35 -3.30 -11.94
CA GLY A 277 19.91 -4.63 -11.50
C GLY A 277 20.93 -5.41 -10.66
N ASP A 278 22.00 -4.75 -10.23
CA ASP A 278 23.01 -5.28 -9.31
C ASP A 278 22.49 -5.18 -7.86
N HIS A 279 22.79 -6.18 -7.04
CA HIS A 279 22.47 -6.19 -5.61
C HIS A 279 23.74 -6.38 -4.75
N ASN A 280 24.61 -7.31 -5.12
CA ASN A 280 25.94 -7.51 -4.53
C ASN A 280 27.05 -7.23 -5.54
N ILE A 281 27.72 -6.08 -5.41
CA ILE A 281 28.72 -5.58 -6.38
C ILE A 281 29.99 -6.44 -6.50
N GLU A 282 30.19 -7.42 -5.61
CA GLU A 282 31.32 -8.36 -5.66
C GLU A 282 30.95 -9.71 -6.31
N GLU A 283 29.65 -9.99 -6.47
CA GLU A 283 29.13 -11.22 -7.04
C GLU A 283 28.51 -10.97 -8.42
N LYS A 284 28.32 -12.04 -9.19
CA LYS A 284 27.59 -11.98 -10.45
C LYS A 284 26.29 -12.74 -10.27
N GLU A 285 25.20 -12.01 -10.16
CA GLU A 285 23.84 -12.48 -9.84
C GLU A 285 23.00 -12.73 -11.10
N HIS A 286 23.54 -12.42 -12.29
CA HIS A 286 22.88 -12.57 -13.60
C HIS A 286 21.66 -11.67 -13.83
N THR A 287 21.38 -10.76 -12.90
CA THR A 287 20.38 -9.70 -13.03
C THR A 287 20.97 -8.40 -13.59
N GLU A 288 22.30 -8.31 -13.62
CA GLU A 288 23.02 -7.08 -13.95
C GLU A 288 22.99 -6.77 -15.45
N GLN A 289 22.69 -5.51 -15.74
CA GLN A 289 22.74 -4.94 -17.08
C GLN A 289 23.77 -3.83 -17.12
N LYS A 290 24.88 -4.12 -17.80
CA LYS A 290 25.97 -3.17 -18.02
C LYS A 290 25.72 -2.38 -19.31
N ARG A 291 25.83 -1.05 -19.25
CA ARG A 291 25.65 -0.13 -20.38
C ARG A 291 26.71 0.97 -20.38
N ASN A 292 27.30 1.27 -21.53
CA ASN A 292 28.24 2.38 -21.62
C ASN A 292 27.49 3.70 -21.71
N VAL A 293 28.09 4.76 -21.18
CA VAL A 293 27.53 6.12 -21.31
C VAL A 293 28.08 6.76 -22.58
N ILE A 294 27.21 7.12 -23.52
CA ILE A 294 27.58 7.76 -24.80
C ILE A 294 27.51 9.28 -24.75
N ARG A 295 26.68 9.82 -23.85
CA ARG A 295 26.52 11.27 -23.68
C ARG A 295 26.24 11.59 -22.22
N THR A 296 26.96 12.56 -21.70
CA THR A 296 26.74 13.15 -20.37
C THR A 296 26.20 14.56 -20.53
N ILE A 297 25.13 14.89 -19.82
CA ILE A 297 24.52 16.22 -19.83
C ILE A 297 24.52 16.74 -18.40
N LEU A 298 25.49 17.61 -18.10
CA LEU A 298 25.50 18.37 -16.85
C LEU A 298 24.43 19.46 -16.93
N HIS A 299 23.81 19.78 -15.80
CA HIS A 299 22.89 20.90 -15.76
C HIS A 299 23.63 22.21 -16.09
N HIS A 300 23.04 23.08 -16.92
CA HIS A 300 23.70 24.29 -17.43
C HIS A 300 24.14 25.28 -16.34
N SER A 301 23.49 25.26 -15.18
CA SER A 301 23.86 26.07 -14.00
C SER A 301 24.85 25.39 -13.07
N TYR A 302 25.28 24.16 -13.36
CA TYR A 302 26.31 23.47 -12.59
C TYR A 302 27.68 24.07 -12.88
N ASN A 303 28.41 24.45 -11.82
CA ASN A 303 29.77 24.93 -11.96
C ASN A 303 30.62 24.51 -10.76
N ALA A 304 31.43 23.47 -10.96
CA ALA A 304 32.25 22.89 -9.90
C ALA A 304 33.33 23.83 -9.34
N THR A 305 33.78 24.83 -10.12
CA THR A 305 34.80 25.79 -9.65
C THR A 305 34.22 26.86 -8.74
N VAL A 306 32.93 27.19 -8.90
CA VAL A 306 32.22 28.16 -8.04
C VAL A 306 31.61 27.46 -6.83
N ASN A 307 30.87 26.38 -7.07
CA ASN A 307 30.29 25.56 -6.00
C ASN A 307 30.03 24.14 -6.51
N LYS A 308 30.85 23.20 -6.04
CA LYS A 308 30.79 21.76 -6.41
C LYS A 308 29.42 21.11 -6.23
N TYR A 309 28.58 21.63 -5.33
CA TYR A 309 27.33 20.99 -4.94
C TYR A 309 26.08 21.76 -5.34
N SER A 310 26.21 22.99 -5.87
CA SER A 310 25.07 23.72 -6.40
C SER A 310 24.73 23.25 -7.80
N HIS A 311 23.43 23.00 -8.05
CA HIS A 311 22.95 22.40 -9.30
C HIS A 311 23.61 21.07 -9.63
N ASP A 312 23.89 20.30 -8.59
CA ASP A 312 24.59 19.03 -8.66
C ASP A 312 23.68 17.90 -9.17
N ILE A 313 23.45 17.91 -10.49
CA ILE A 313 22.62 16.95 -11.22
C ILE A 313 23.15 16.79 -12.66
N ALA A 314 23.18 15.54 -13.12
CA ALA A 314 23.56 15.16 -14.47
C ALA A 314 22.64 14.07 -15.03
N LEU A 315 22.51 14.03 -16.35
CA LEU A 315 21.84 12.96 -17.10
C LEU A 315 22.87 12.19 -17.91
N LEU A 316 22.73 10.86 -17.93
CA LEU A 316 23.58 9.94 -18.66
C LEU A 316 22.72 9.23 -19.71
N GLU A 317 23.11 9.33 -20.97
CA GLU A 317 22.50 8.57 -22.07
C GLU A 317 23.29 7.28 -22.28
N LEU A 318 22.56 6.17 -22.30
CA LEU A 318 23.11 4.83 -22.49
C LEU A 318 23.30 4.52 -23.98
N ASP A 319 24.34 3.74 -24.30
CA ASP A 319 24.61 3.21 -25.64
C ASP A 319 23.46 2.36 -26.16
N GLU A 320 22.94 1.47 -25.31
CA GLU A 320 21.82 0.58 -25.60
C GLU A 320 20.73 0.69 -24.52
N PRO A 321 19.45 0.57 -24.89
CA PRO A 321 18.38 0.58 -23.90
C PRO A 321 18.50 -0.59 -22.91
N LEU A 322 18.09 -0.32 -21.67
CA LEU A 322 17.91 -1.32 -20.63
C LEU A 322 16.70 -2.20 -20.95
N THR A 323 16.81 -3.49 -20.69
CA THR A 323 15.68 -4.42 -20.77
C THR A 323 14.93 -4.39 -19.45
N LEU A 324 13.75 -3.78 -19.43
CA LEU A 324 12.98 -3.66 -18.18
C LEU A 324 12.52 -5.03 -17.67
N ASN A 325 12.68 -5.25 -16.37
CA ASN A 325 12.27 -6.47 -15.67
C ASN A 325 12.05 -6.18 -14.16
N SER A 326 11.82 -7.22 -13.35
CA SER A 326 11.57 -7.07 -11.91
C SER A 326 12.73 -6.46 -11.10
N TYR A 327 13.95 -6.48 -11.63
CA TYR A 327 15.16 -5.93 -11.01
C TYR A 327 15.62 -4.61 -11.65
N VAL A 328 15.08 -4.28 -12.83
CA VAL A 328 15.44 -3.09 -13.62
C VAL A 328 14.15 -2.41 -14.07
N THR A 329 13.72 -1.39 -13.33
CA THR A 329 12.48 -0.63 -13.58
C THR A 329 12.74 0.85 -13.28
N PRO A 330 12.25 1.79 -14.11
CA PRO A 330 12.49 3.22 -13.90
C PRO A 330 11.82 3.76 -12.64
N ILE A 331 12.36 4.84 -12.07
CA ILE A 331 11.71 5.62 -11.01
C ILE A 331 10.75 6.66 -11.60
N CYS A 332 9.62 6.93 -10.95
CA CYS A 332 8.71 7.98 -11.43
C CYS A 332 9.22 9.39 -11.13
N ILE A 333 9.04 10.29 -12.10
CA ILE A 333 9.30 11.73 -11.96
C ILE A 333 7.96 12.48 -11.96
N ALA A 334 7.53 12.90 -10.77
CA ALA A 334 6.32 13.71 -10.61
C ALA A 334 6.53 15.16 -11.12
N ASP A 335 5.45 15.88 -11.34
CA ASP A 335 5.51 17.33 -11.62
C ASP A 335 6.04 18.10 -10.42
N ARG A 336 6.60 19.29 -10.67
CA ARG A 336 7.22 20.15 -9.65
C ARG A 336 6.34 20.35 -8.41
N GLU A 337 5.04 20.55 -8.58
CA GLU A 337 4.11 20.74 -7.48
C GLU A 337 4.01 19.48 -6.60
N TYR A 338 3.67 18.33 -7.21
CA TYR A 338 3.61 17.06 -6.49
C TYR A 338 4.94 16.66 -5.87
N THR A 339 6.08 16.83 -6.55
CA THR A 339 7.38 16.54 -5.94
C THR A 339 7.61 17.38 -4.67
N ASN A 340 7.17 18.64 -4.64
CA ASN A 340 7.24 19.46 -3.43
C ASN A 340 6.27 18.99 -2.35
N THR A 341 5.08 18.52 -2.72
CA THR A 341 4.11 17.93 -1.78
C THR A 341 4.62 16.62 -1.21
N PHE A 342 5.17 15.73 -2.04
CA PHE A 342 5.76 14.44 -1.67
C PHE A 342 6.88 14.60 -0.64
N LEU A 343 7.76 15.58 -0.82
CA LEU A 343 8.78 15.89 0.17
C LEU A 343 8.19 16.24 1.56
N LYS A 344 6.98 16.82 1.63
CA LYS A 344 6.33 17.17 2.91
C LYS A 344 5.75 15.98 3.66
N PHE A 345 5.63 14.78 3.07
CA PHE A 345 5.13 13.57 3.76
C PHE A 345 6.09 13.02 4.84
N GLY A 346 7.09 13.81 5.23
CA GLY A 346 7.84 13.63 6.46
C GLY A 346 8.97 12.62 6.38
N SER A 347 9.01 11.72 5.39
CA SER A 347 10.12 10.79 5.20
C SER A 347 10.30 10.29 3.76
N GLY A 348 11.52 9.92 3.41
CA GLY A 348 11.87 9.25 2.16
C GLY A 348 12.85 8.09 2.38
N TYR A 349 13.05 7.28 1.37
CA TYR A 349 14.04 6.20 1.34
C TYR A 349 15.26 6.64 0.54
N VAL A 350 16.44 6.34 1.08
CA VAL A 350 17.72 6.46 0.37
C VAL A 350 18.32 5.08 0.22
N SER A 351 18.95 4.81 -0.91
CA SER A 351 19.59 3.52 -1.20
C SER A 351 20.93 3.71 -1.88
N GLY A 352 21.85 2.76 -1.62
CA GLY A 352 23.16 2.72 -2.23
C GLY A 352 24.13 1.77 -1.52
N TRP A 353 25.37 1.76 -2.01
CA TRP A 353 26.47 0.92 -1.53
C TRP A 353 27.57 1.74 -0.85
N GLY A 354 27.25 2.95 -0.43
CA GLY A 354 28.14 3.85 0.27
C GLY A 354 28.61 3.29 1.62
N ARG A 355 29.40 4.10 2.31
CA ARG A 355 30.05 3.70 3.56
C ARG A 355 29.02 3.40 4.63
N VAL A 356 29.24 2.28 5.31
CA VAL A 356 28.33 1.81 6.35
C VAL A 356 28.50 2.54 7.69
N PHE A 357 29.60 3.26 7.87
CA PHE A 357 29.84 4.18 8.99
C PHE A 357 30.92 5.18 8.59
N ASN A 358 31.07 6.25 9.38
CA ASN A 358 32.04 7.30 9.07
C ASN A 358 33.46 6.72 8.93
N ARG A 359 34.12 6.97 7.79
CA ARG A 359 35.43 6.39 7.40
C ARG A 359 35.48 4.85 7.28
N GLY A 360 34.34 4.18 7.27
CA GLY A 360 34.23 2.73 7.06
C GLY A 360 34.44 2.29 5.61
N ARG A 361 34.41 0.97 5.38
CA ARG A 361 34.41 0.41 4.01
C ARG A 361 33.02 0.62 3.35
N PRO A 362 32.95 0.77 2.02
CA PRO A 362 31.69 0.68 1.29
C PRO A 362 30.97 -0.65 1.54
N ALA A 363 29.64 -0.65 1.41
CA ALA A 363 28.87 -1.89 1.48
C ALA A 363 29.02 -2.67 0.16
N THR A 364 29.15 -3.99 0.25
CA THR A 364 29.13 -4.87 -0.93
C THR A 364 27.70 -5.16 -1.40
N VAL A 365 26.78 -5.32 -0.44
CA VAL A 365 25.36 -5.55 -0.70
C VAL A 365 24.58 -4.25 -0.56
N LEU A 366 23.60 -4.01 -1.43
CA LEU A 366 22.79 -2.79 -1.46
C LEU A 366 22.13 -2.55 -0.09
N GLN A 367 22.30 -1.33 0.42
CA GLN A 367 21.71 -0.89 1.67
C GLN A 367 20.64 0.18 1.41
N TYR A 368 19.75 0.35 2.38
CA TYR A 368 18.79 1.44 2.38
C TYR A 368 18.50 1.98 3.78
N LEU A 369 18.02 3.21 3.83
CA LEU A 369 17.62 3.89 5.06
C LEU A 369 16.38 4.74 4.80
N LYS A 370 15.45 4.76 5.75
CA LYS A 370 14.34 5.72 5.76
C LYS A 370 14.78 6.96 6.53
N VAL A 371 14.78 8.12 5.88
CA VAL A 371 15.23 9.40 6.44
C VAL A 371 14.08 10.41 6.49
N PRO A 372 13.88 11.11 7.61
CA PRO A 372 12.86 12.13 7.69
C PRO A 372 13.31 13.42 6.99
N LEU A 373 12.36 14.16 6.40
CA LEU A 373 12.66 15.49 5.87
C LEU A 373 12.96 16.44 7.03
N VAL A 374 14.01 17.24 6.89
CA VAL A 374 14.36 18.27 7.87
C VAL A 374 13.87 19.62 7.37
N ASP A 375 13.22 20.39 8.26
CA ASP A 375 12.76 21.73 7.92
C ASP A 375 13.93 22.64 7.53
N ARG A 376 13.65 23.61 6.65
CA ARG A 376 14.70 24.44 6.07
C ARG A 376 15.44 25.28 7.12
N ALA A 377 14.77 25.74 8.18
CA ALA A 377 15.40 26.57 9.20
C ALA A 377 16.37 25.75 10.05
N THR A 378 16.00 24.52 10.40
CA THR A 378 16.89 23.58 11.11
C THR A 378 18.05 23.12 10.22
N CYS A 379 17.78 22.82 8.95
CA CYS A 379 18.82 22.51 7.95
C CYS A 379 19.86 23.63 7.84
N LEU A 380 19.43 24.88 7.69
CA LEU A 380 20.33 26.04 7.62
C LEU A 380 21.13 26.27 8.91
N ARG A 381 20.54 26.04 10.08
CA ARG A 381 21.24 26.18 11.37
C ARG A 381 22.24 25.05 11.64
N SER A 382 22.07 23.90 10.98
CA SER A 382 22.91 22.72 11.20
C SER A 382 24.32 22.85 10.60
N THR A 383 24.51 23.76 9.65
CA THR A 383 25.74 23.84 8.86
C THR A 383 26.27 25.27 8.73
N LYS A 384 27.59 25.40 8.55
CA LYS A 384 28.23 26.68 8.19
C LYS A 384 28.16 26.96 6.68
N PHE A 385 27.84 25.94 5.88
CA PHE A 385 27.74 26.05 4.43
C PHE A 385 26.38 26.60 4.00
N THR A 386 26.37 27.33 2.89
CA THR A 386 25.13 27.88 2.35
C THR A 386 24.29 26.79 1.68
N ILE A 387 23.08 26.55 2.19
CA ILE A 387 22.10 25.64 1.59
C ILE A 387 21.14 26.41 0.69
N TYR A 388 21.27 26.23 -0.62
CA TYR A 388 20.45 26.92 -1.62
C TYR A 388 19.02 26.34 -1.72
N ASN A 389 18.14 27.03 -2.45
CA ASN A 389 16.73 26.65 -2.63
C ASN A 389 16.51 25.44 -3.58
N ASN A 390 17.58 25.00 -4.23
CA ASN A 390 17.66 23.79 -5.04
C ASN A 390 18.22 22.59 -4.25
N MET A 391 18.34 22.72 -2.93
CA MET A 391 18.78 21.67 -2.02
C MET A 391 17.77 21.49 -0.89
N PHE A 392 17.81 20.34 -0.22
CA PHE A 392 17.12 20.09 1.04
C PHE A 392 17.93 19.15 1.94
N CYS A 393 17.62 19.15 3.23
CA CYS A 393 18.22 18.23 4.20
C CYS A 393 17.25 17.10 4.55
N ALA A 394 17.75 15.89 4.76
CA ALA A 394 17.01 14.79 5.36
C ALA A 394 17.94 13.97 6.27
N GLY A 395 17.41 13.46 7.38
CA GLY A 395 18.18 12.71 8.38
C GLY A 395 17.69 12.93 9.81
N PHE A 396 18.31 12.24 10.76
CA PHE A 396 17.91 12.23 12.16
C PHE A 396 18.72 13.23 13.00
N HIS A 397 18.06 13.98 13.88
CA HIS A 397 18.72 15.02 14.68
C HIS A 397 19.73 14.42 15.67
N GLU A 398 19.40 13.30 16.27
CA GLU A 398 20.25 12.59 17.23
C GLU A 398 21.55 12.06 16.60
N GLY A 399 21.63 12.05 15.26
CA GLY A 399 22.68 11.39 14.51
C GLY A 399 22.49 9.87 14.55
N GLY A 400 23.57 9.14 14.36
CA GLY A 400 23.57 7.68 14.38
C GLY A 400 22.90 7.02 13.17
N LYS A 401 22.21 7.77 12.29
CA LYS A 401 21.73 7.28 11.00
C LYS A 401 21.76 8.33 9.91
N ASP A 402 22.42 8.04 8.78
CA ASP A 402 22.57 8.98 7.67
C ASP A 402 23.02 8.29 6.37
N SER A 403 22.75 8.93 5.22
CA SER A 403 23.38 8.58 3.94
C SER A 403 24.83 9.01 3.99
N CYS A 404 25.76 8.11 3.64
CA CYS A 404 27.17 8.34 3.90
C CYS A 404 27.99 8.48 2.61
N GLN A 405 29.29 8.77 2.72
CA GLN A 405 30.17 8.90 1.55
C GLN A 405 30.11 7.62 0.71
N GLY A 406 29.93 7.75 -0.61
CA GLY A 406 29.81 6.63 -1.54
C GLY A 406 28.37 6.33 -2.00
N ASP A 407 27.37 7.07 -1.53
CA ASP A 407 26.00 7.03 -2.09
C ASP A 407 25.72 8.18 -3.07
N SER A 408 26.73 9.01 -3.35
CA SER A 408 26.61 10.20 -4.21
C SER A 408 25.96 9.87 -5.56
N GLY A 409 24.98 10.67 -5.95
CA GLY A 409 24.19 10.44 -7.16
C GLY A 409 23.05 9.42 -7.01
N GLY A 410 23.02 8.67 -5.91
CA GLY A 410 21.94 7.75 -5.59
C GLY A 410 20.59 8.45 -5.32
N PRO A 411 19.48 7.69 -5.33
CA PRO A 411 18.14 8.23 -5.18
C PRO A 411 17.81 8.60 -3.73
N HIS A 412 17.04 9.69 -3.59
CA HIS A 412 16.11 9.86 -2.48
C HIS A 412 14.69 9.75 -3.03
N VAL A 413 13.93 8.79 -2.50
CA VAL A 413 12.62 8.37 -3.00
C VAL A 413 11.54 8.64 -1.97
N THR A 414 10.37 9.07 -2.40
CA THR A 414 9.17 9.11 -1.56
C THR A 414 8.13 8.16 -2.14
N GLU A 415 7.66 7.23 -1.31
CA GLU A 415 6.56 6.33 -1.65
C GLU A 415 5.22 7.01 -1.35
N VAL A 416 4.31 6.97 -2.32
CA VAL A 416 2.95 7.49 -2.22
C VAL A 416 2.01 6.44 -2.81
N GLU A 417 1.11 5.90 -1.99
CA GLU A 417 0.11 4.89 -2.42
C GLU A 417 0.76 3.68 -3.14
N GLY A 418 1.91 3.22 -2.65
CA GLY A 418 2.67 2.10 -3.21
C GLY A 418 3.48 2.43 -4.48
N ILE A 419 3.52 3.70 -4.91
CA ILE A 419 4.31 4.16 -6.05
C ILE A 419 5.47 5.04 -5.57
N ASN A 420 6.67 4.75 -6.08
CA ASN A 420 7.90 5.43 -5.70
C ASN A 420 8.21 6.58 -6.65
N PHE A 421 8.45 7.77 -6.09
CA PHE A 421 8.81 8.97 -6.83
C PHE A 421 10.18 9.48 -6.43
N LEU A 422 11.00 9.88 -7.42
CA LEU A 422 12.28 10.52 -7.14
C LEU A 422 12.04 11.95 -6.64
N THR A 423 12.46 12.20 -5.40
CA THR A 423 12.29 13.52 -4.76
C THR A 423 13.61 14.23 -4.50
N GLY A 424 14.72 13.48 -4.41
CA GLY A 424 16.07 14.03 -4.28
C GLY A 424 17.13 13.15 -4.93
N ILE A 425 18.33 13.72 -5.06
CA ILE A 425 19.55 13.03 -5.46
C ILE A 425 20.58 13.28 -4.36
N ILE A 426 21.22 12.22 -3.87
CA ILE A 426 22.25 12.30 -2.83
C ILE A 426 23.42 13.12 -3.37
N SER A 427 23.79 14.22 -2.68
CA SER A 427 24.81 15.15 -3.17
C SER A 427 26.03 15.18 -2.23
N TRP A 428 25.88 15.63 -0.99
CA TRP A 428 27.00 15.71 -0.04
C TRP A 428 26.53 15.77 1.41
N GLY A 429 27.48 15.68 2.34
CA GLY A 429 27.28 15.87 3.78
C GLY A 429 28.61 16.24 4.45
N GLU A 430 28.57 17.00 5.55
CA GLU A 430 29.79 17.38 6.28
C GLU A 430 30.48 16.16 6.90
N GLU A 431 29.74 15.36 7.65
CA GLU A 431 30.17 14.11 8.26
C GLU A 431 28.94 13.21 8.49
N CYS A 432 29.05 11.92 8.17
CA CYS A 432 27.89 11.03 8.22
C CYS A 432 27.43 10.79 9.66
N ALA A 433 26.13 10.85 9.88
CA ALA A 433 25.47 10.39 11.10
C ALA A 433 25.96 11.08 12.38
N MET A 434 26.48 12.31 12.28
CA MET A 434 26.77 13.14 13.44
C MET A 434 25.49 13.75 14.02
N LYS A 435 25.44 13.86 15.35
CA LYS A 435 24.38 14.58 16.04
C LYS A 435 24.30 16.02 15.53
N GLY A 436 23.10 16.46 15.16
CA GLY A 436 22.82 17.80 14.66
C GLY A 436 23.30 18.06 13.23
N LYS A 437 23.69 17.03 12.47
CA LYS A 437 24.03 17.11 11.04
C LYS A 437 23.07 16.24 10.22
N TYR A 438 22.93 16.58 8.94
CA TYR A 438 22.00 15.93 8.02
C TYR A 438 22.64 15.75 6.65
N GLY A 439 22.19 14.74 5.90
CA GLY A 439 22.51 14.59 4.49
C GLY A 439 21.88 15.72 3.65
N ILE A 440 22.61 16.20 2.65
CA ILE A 440 22.16 17.24 1.72
C ILE A 440 21.89 16.62 0.34
N TYR A 441 20.70 16.92 -0.17
CA TYR A 441 20.17 16.35 -1.39
C TYR A 441 19.85 17.45 -2.41
N THR A 442 20.15 17.19 -3.67
CA THR A 442 19.67 18.02 -4.78
C THR A 442 18.15 17.85 -4.90
N LYS A 443 17.41 18.96 -4.84
CA LYS A 443 15.94 18.98 -4.86
C LYS A 443 15.41 18.78 -6.29
N VAL A 444 14.97 17.57 -6.61
CA VAL A 444 14.53 17.18 -7.98
C VAL A 444 13.38 18.04 -8.49
N SER A 445 12.52 18.57 -7.61
CA SER A 445 11.42 19.46 -7.99
C SER A 445 11.86 20.74 -8.74
N ARG A 446 13.14 21.14 -8.63
CA ARG A 446 13.71 22.26 -9.39
C ARG A 446 14.12 21.90 -10.82
N TYR A 447 14.23 20.61 -11.13
CA TYR A 447 14.82 20.10 -12.37
C TYR A 447 13.86 19.24 -13.18
N VAL A 448 12.64 18.98 -12.71
CA VAL A 448 11.63 18.14 -13.39
C VAL A 448 11.49 18.49 -14.87
N ASN A 449 11.33 19.78 -15.20
CA ASN A 449 11.15 20.20 -16.59
C ASN A 449 12.40 19.92 -17.44
N TRP A 450 13.59 20.18 -16.89
CA TRP A 450 14.85 19.90 -17.57
C TRP A 450 15.05 18.40 -17.79
N ILE A 451 14.76 17.56 -16.78
CA ILE A 451 14.79 16.10 -16.91
C ILE A 451 13.84 15.68 -18.02
N LYS A 452 12.56 16.05 -17.94
CA LYS A 452 11.54 15.66 -18.93
C LYS A 452 11.86 16.16 -20.34
N GLU A 453 12.43 17.35 -20.49
CA GLU A 453 12.81 17.87 -21.81
C GLU A 453 13.96 17.06 -22.43
N LYS A 454 14.99 16.74 -21.65
CA LYS A 454 16.19 16.06 -22.16
C LYS A 454 16.03 14.56 -22.32
N THR A 455 15.12 13.93 -21.58
CA THR A 455 14.91 12.47 -21.62
C THR A 455 13.69 12.03 -22.46
N LYS A 456 13.08 12.95 -23.21
CA LYS A 456 12.00 12.61 -24.16
C LYS A 456 12.48 11.52 -25.13
N PRO A 457 11.65 10.49 -25.40
CA PRO A 457 11.89 9.58 -26.52
C PRO A 457 12.00 10.42 -27.79
N THR A 458 13.07 10.19 -28.56
CA THR A 458 13.31 10.87 -29.84
C THR A 458 12.61 10.15 -30.96
#